data_AF-A0A8J3IAB2-F1
#
_entry.id   AF-A0A8J3IAB2-F1
#
_cell.length_a   1.000
_cell.length_b   1.000
_cell.length_c   1.000
_cell.angle_alpha   90.00
_cell.angle_beta   90.00
_cell.angle_gamma   90.00
#
_symmetry.space_group_name_H-M   'P 1'
#
loop_
_entity.id
_entity.type
_entity.pdbx_description
1 polymer ?
#
loop_
_entity_poly.entity_id
_entity_poly.type
_entity_poly.pdbx_seq_one_letter_code
_entity_poly.pdbx_strand_id
1 'polypeptide(L)' 'MEAIIGRYRVQVLESGINLRHVSGIAFDLNVDETVGLMDVLNAYRQTFQSLQNQQSSLSDSDTDETS' A
#
# COMPACT_ATOMS: atom_id res chain seq x y z
N MET A 1 7.90 -6.81 7.28
CA MET A 1 7.07 -5.62 7.51
C MET A 1 5.63 -6.10 7.54
N GLU A 2 4.93 -5.98 8.65
CA GLU A 2 3.54 -6.43 8.75
C GLU A 2 2.61 -5.34 8.19
N ALA A 3 1.76 -5.69 7.25
CA ALA A 3 0.74 -4.81 6.69
C ALA A 3 -0.63 -5.43 6.95
N ILE A 4 -1.50 -4.70 7.66
CA ILE A 4 -2.91 -5.08 7.78
C ILE A 4 -3.59 -4.72 6.45
N ILE A 5 -3.69 -5.68 5.54
CA ILE A 5 -4.54 -5.55 4.34
C ILE A 5 -5.89 -6.19 4.68
N GLY A 6 -6.86 -5.35 5.00
CA GLY A 6 -8.25 -5.72 5.24
C GLY A 6 -9.19 -4.81 4.48
N ARG A 7 -10.48 -5.15 4.45
CA ARG A 7 -11.52 -4.30 3.84
C ARG A 7 -11.90 -3.17 4.79
N TYR A 8 -11.05 -2.16 4.89
CA TYR A 8 -11.44 -0.90 5.52
C TYR A 8 -12.41 -0.16 4.59
N ARG A 9 -13.53 0.29 5.14
CA ARG A 9 -14.39 1.29 4.48
C ARG A 9 -13.82 2.66 4.79
N VAL A 10 -13.69 3.49 3.76
CA VAL A 10 -13.21 4.86 3.89
C VAL A 10 -14.39 5.81 3.69
N GLN A 11 -14.55 6.77 4.58
CA GLN A 11 -15.48 7.87 4.44
C GLN A 11 -14.72 9.18 4.58
N VAL A 12 -14.89 10.08 3.60
CA VAL A 12 -14.34 11.44 3.66
C VAL A 12 -15.35 12.34 4.35
N LEU A 13 -14.86 13.12 5.31
CA LEU A 13 -15.61 14.09 6.10
C LEU A 13 -14.93 15.47 5.95
N GLU A 14 -15.61 16.55 6.32
CA GLU A 14 -14.98 17.88 6.32
C GLU A 14 -13.75 17.96 7.24
N SER A 15 -13.74 17.16 8.31
CA SER A 15 -12.65 17.13 9.29
C SER A 15 -11.49 16.19 8.94
N GLY A 16 -11.59 15.38 7.87
CA GLY A 16 -10.60 14.36 7.53
C GLY A 16 -11.24 13.07 7.01
N ILE A 17 -10.79 11.90 7.48
CA ILE A 17 -11.33 10.60 7.05
C ILE A 17 -11.63 9.67 8.21
N ASN A 18 -12.70 8.88 8.07
CA ASN A 18 -12.96 7.72 8.93
C ASN A 18 -12.59 6.43 8.18
N LEU A 19 -11.75 5.60 8.81
CA LEU A 19 -11.42 4.26 8.35
C LEU A 19 -12.09 3.24 9.26
N ARG A 20 -12.99 2.42 8.73
CA ARG A 20 -13.73 1.42 9.51
C ARG A 20 -13.45 0.00 9.04
N HIS A 21 -12.93 -0.81 9.95
CA HIS A 21 -12.78 -2.25 9.76
C HIS A 21 -14.09 -2.99 10.06
N VAL A 22 -14.30 -4.12 9.40
CA VAL A 22 -15.48 -4.98 9.59
C VAL A 22 -15.57 -5.59 11.00
N SER A 23 -14.45 -5.71 11.72
CA SER A 23 -14.41 -6.20 13.10
C SER A 23 -14.79 -5.14 14.14
N GLY A 24 -15.15 -3.91 13.71
CA GLY A 24 -15.54 -2.82 14.60
C GLY A 24 -14.41 -1.85 14.98
N ILE A 25 -13.17 -2.07 14.50
CA ILE A 25 -12.09 -1.09 14.67
C ILE A 25 -12.37 0.11 13.77
N ALA A 26 -12.24 1.32 14.31
CA ALA A 26 -12.38 2.55 13.55
C ALA A 26 -11.24 3.51 13.89
N PHE A 27 -10.76 4.22 12.88
CA PHE A 27 -9.80 5.30 13.00
C PHE A 27 -10.43 6.57 12.45
N ASP A 28 -10.49 7.60 13.27
CA ASP A 28 -10.83 8.96 12.85
C ASP A 28 -9.53 9.71 12.67
N LEU A 29 -9.21 10.03 11.43
CA LEU A 29 -8.02 10.78 11.07
C LEU A 29 -8.43 12.20 10.74
N ASN A 30 -7.73 13.17 11.32
CA ASN A 30 -7.87 14.55 10.90
C ASN A 30 -7.18 14.79 9.54
N VAL A 31 -7.26 16.01 9.03
CA VAL A 31 -6.68 16.38 7.72
C VAL A 31 -5.17 16.12 7.67
N ASP A 32 -4.41 16.53 8.69
CA ASP A 32 -2.95 16.40 8.72
C ASP A 32 -2.54 14.92 8.77
N GLU A 33 -3.23 14.13 9.59
CA GLU A 33 -3.03 12.68 9.70
C GLU A 33 -3.40 11.95 8.41
N THR A 34 -4.43 12.41 7.72
CA THR A 34 -4.84 11.87 6.41
C THR A 34 -3.76 12.08 5.36
N VAL A 35 -3.17 13.28 5.31
CA VAL A 35 -2.06 13.59 4.40
C VAL A 35 -0.85 12.72 4.73
N GLY A 36 -0.48 12.62 6.02
CA GLY A 36 0.62 11.76 6.45
C GLY A 36 0.41 10.29 6.12
N LEU A 37 -0.82 9.77 6.26
CA LEU A 37 -1.14 8.41 5.83
C LEU A 37 -0.95 8.22 4.33
N MET A 38 -1.34 9.21 3.52
CA MET A 38 -1.19 9.13 2.07
C MET A 38 0.28 9.11 1.64
N ASP A 39 1.14 9.88 2.30
CA ASP A 39 2.58 9.88 2.05
C ASP A 39 3.20 8.52 2.33
N VAL A 40 2.80 7.90 3.45
CA VAL A 40 3.23 6.55 3.82
C VAL A 40 2.79 5.54 2.75
N LEU A 41 1.53 5.56 2.33
CA LEU A 41 1.01 4.66 1.28
C LEU A 41 1.75 4.84 -0.05
N ASN A 42 2.11 6.08 -0.41
CA ASN A 42 2.90 6.37 -1.60
C ASN A 42 4.32 5.81 -1.53
N ALA A 43 4.99 5.93 -0.38
CA ALA A 43 6.32 5.35 -0.18
C ALA A 43 6.30 3.81 -0.30
N TYR A 44 5.27 3.17 0.26
CA TYR A 44 5.06 1.73 0.10
C TYR A 44 4.82 1.34 -1.36
N ARG A 45 3.98 2.09 -2.08
CA ARG A 45 3.72 1.85 -3.50
C ARG A 45 5.01 1.88 -4.33
N GLN A 46 5.88 2.87 -4.10
CA GLN A 46 7.17 2.95 -4.79
C GLN A 46 8.07 1.76 -4.46
N THR A 47 8.10 1.35 -3.19
CA THR A 47 8.86 0.18 -2.74
C THR A 47 8.38 -1.09 -3.45
N PHE A 48 7.05 -1.30 -3.51
CA PHE A 48 6.48 -2.47 -4.20
C PHE A 48 6.72 -2.44 -5.70
N GLN A 49 6.68 -1.28 -6.35
CA GLN A 49 7.01 -1.14 -7.76
C GLN A 49 8.48 -1.49 -8.04
N SER A 50 9.39 -1.04 -7.18
CA SER A 50 10.81 -1.40 -7.28
C SER A 50 11.01 -2.92 -7.14
N LEU A 51 10.36 -3.55 -6.17
CA LEU A 51 10.43 -5.01 -5.97
C LEU A 51 9.85 -5.77 -7.16
N GLN A 52 8.72 -5.31 -7.72
CA GLN A 52 8.11 -5.92 -8.91
C GLN A 52 9.05 -5.85 -10.12
N ASN A 53 9.69 -4.70 -10.34
CA ASN A 53 10.64 -4.50 -11.45
C ASN A 53 11.88 -5.40 -11.31
N GLN A 54 12.39 -5.58 -10.09
CA GLN A 54 13.49 -6.52 -9.82
C GLN A 54 13.07 -7.96 -10.16
N GLN A 55 11.87 -8.37 -9.76
CA GLN A 55 11.37 -9.72 -10.05
C GLN A 55 11.23 -9.99 -11.56
N SER A 56 10.79 -9.00 -12.35
CA SER A 56 10.74 -9.13 -13.81
C SER A 56 12.11 -9.19 -14.48
N SER A 57 13.16 -8.58 -13.91
CA SER A 57 14.51 -8.64 -14.49
C SER A 57 15.22 -9.98 -14.25
N LEU A 58 14.77 -10.79 -13.28
CA LEU A 58 15.34 -12.10 -12.98
C LEU A 58 14.77 -13.22 -13.88
N SER A 59 13.58 -13.04 -14.47
CA SER A 59 12.94 -14.07 -15.31
C SER A 59 13.47 -14.16 -16.75
N ASP A 60 14.27 -13.20 -17.21
CA ASP A 60 14.81 -13.16 -18.58
C ASP A 60 16.21 -13.82 -18.71
N SER A 61 16.75 -14.43 -17.65
CA SER A 61 18.13 -14.93 -17.62
C SER A 61 18.29 -16.44 -17.92
N ASP A 62 17.20 -17.21 -18.03
CA ASP A 62 17.25 -18.69 -18.08
C ASP A 62 17.10 -19.29 -19.50
N THR A 63 17.24 -18.51 -20.58
CA THR A 63 17.03 -19.03 -21.96
C THR A 63 18.22 -18.89 -22.90
N ASP A 64 19.44 -19.17 -22.42
CA ASP A 64 20.58 -19.31 -23.36
C ASP A 64 21.69 -20.23 -22.82
N GLU A 65 21.42 -21.53 -22.71
CA GLU A 65 22.51 -22.54 -22.68
C GLU A 65 22.05 -23.91 -23.22
N THR A 66 21.65 -23.98 -24.48
CA THR A 66 21.78 -25.21 -25.28
C THR A 66 22.05 -24.86 -26.74
N SER A 67 23.31 -24.99 -27.18
CA SER A 67 23.70 -25.56 -28.48
C SER A 67 25.21 -25.66 -28.60
#